data_AF-A0A0D2XXB9-F1
#
_entry.id   AF-A0A0D2XXB9-F1
#
_cell.length_a   1.000
_cell.length_b   1.000
_cell.length_c   1.000
_cell.angle_alpha   90.00
_cell.angle_beta   90.00
_cell.angle_gamma   90.00
#
_symmetry.space_group_name_H-M   'P 1'
#
loop_
_entity.id
_entity.type
_entity.pdbx_description
1 polymer ?
#
loop_
_entity_poly.entity_id
_entity_poly.type
_entity_poly.pdbx_seq_one_letter_code
_entity_poly.pdbx_strand_id
1 'polypeptide(L)'
;MLPNGTLTNIPGGIHPVVDDYKVYGSCTYKSPKTGKQYLFVNEKSARYLQYELTSTSKGELQTKLVREFQGGSGGQVEGCVTDEENGWIFLGEEPSALWRYDAEPDSKDKGVVVGKVGDGKLYGDVEGVTLVYGSKPTEGFILVSCQGVSAYNVYRRASPHEYVTTFTLVESSDGQIDPVSNTDGITAVGTALNKDFPHGLVVVHDDANQLPNGKTSAEASFKLVSLEKILGSKVLGKKGLLDQVDKNWDPRK
;
A
#
# COMPACT_ATOMS: atom_id res chain seq x y z
N MET A 1 -9.64 -9.49 -15.44
CA MET A 1 -8.63 -10.57 -15.33
C MET A 1 -9.30 -11.88 -15.63
N LEU A 2 -8.72 -12.67 -16.53
CA LEU A 2 -9.21 -14.01 -16.85
C LEU A 2 -8.86 -14.98 -15.70
N PRO A 3 -9.55 -16.14 -15.59
CA PRO A 3 -9.27 -17.12 -14.53
C PRO A 3 -7.82 -17.62 -14.49
N ASN A 4 -7.07 -17.49 -15.58
CA ASN A 4 -5.65 -17.84 -15.69
C ASN A 4 -4.69 -16.71 -15.26
N GLY A 5 -5.20 -15.60 -14.71
CA GLY A 5 -4.41 -14.45 -14.29
C GLY A 5 -4.05 -13.45 -15.39
N THR A 6 -4.43 -13.69 -16.65
CA THR A 6 -4.17 -12.74 -17.73
C THR A 6 -5.01 -11.48 -17.58
N LEU A 7 -4.37 -10.31 -17.71
CA LEU A 7 -5.04 -9.02 -17.74
C LEU A 7 -5.71 -8.81 -19.09
N THR A 8 -6.90 -8.21 -19.06
CA THR A 8 -7.68 -7.88 -20.25
C THR A 8 -8.16 -6.45 -20.11
N ASN A 9 -8.17 -5.71 -21.22
CA ASN A 9 -8.71 -4.36 -21.24
C ASN A 9 -10.18 -4.38 -20.81
N ILE A 10 -10.54 -3.46 -19.92
CA ILE A 10 -11.94 -3.16 -19.63
C ILE A 10 -12.40 -2.14 -20.70
N PRO A 11 -13.51 -2.38 -21.42
CA PRO A 11 -14.07 -1.39 -22.35
C PRO A 11 -14.36 -0.07 -21.63
N GLY A 12 -14.30 1.08 -22.30
CA GLY A 12 -14.50 2.42 -21.69
C GLY A 12 -13.41 3.43 -22.04
N GLY A 13 -12.21 2.96 -22.38
CA GLY A 13 -11.15 3.81 -22.92
C GLY A 13 -10.49 4.72 -21.88
N ILE A 14 -10.18 5.96 -22.28
CA ILE A 14 -9.48 6.95 -21.45
C ILE A 14 -10.51 7.74 -20.66
N HIS A 15 -10.36 7.75 -19.33
CA HIS A 15 -11.17 8.56 -18.42
C HIS A 15 -10.37 9.80 -18.01
N PRO A 16 -10.77 11.02 -18.45
CA PRO A 16 -10.04 12.23 -18.10
C PRO A 16 -10.19 12.56 -16.62
N VAL A 17 -9.15 13.18 -16.07
CA VAL A 17 -9.20 13.91 -14.81
C VAL A 17 -9.59 15.37 -15.07
N VAL A 18 -9.79 16.15 -14.01
CA VAL A 18 -10.00 17.60 -14.11
C VAL A 18 -8.82 18.30 -14.81
N ASP A 19 -9.08 19.46 -15.39
CA ASP A 19 -8.05 20.25 -16.08
C ASP A 19 -6.88 20.60 -15.13
N ASP A 20 -5.69 20.73 -15.72
CA ASP A 20 -4.43 21.04 -15.04
C ASP A 20 -4.03 20.06 -13.92
N TYR A 21 -4.48 18.81 -14.00
CA TYR A 21 -4.15 17.75 -13.04
C TYR A 21 -3.13 16.75 -13.59
N LYS A 22 -2.10 16.42 -12.81
CA LYS A 22 -1.05 15.45 -13.18
C LYS A 22 -1.06 14.25 -12.25
N VAL A 23 -1.76 13.20 -12.67
CA VAL A 23 -1.87 11.94 -11.92
C VAL A 23 -0.50 11.42 -11.52
N TYR A 24 -0.40 11.00 -10.27
CA TYR A 24 0.81 10.43 -9.68
C TYR A 24 0.49 9.09 -9.01
N GLY A 25 0.02 9.09 -7.76
CA GLY A 25 -0.40 7.89 -7.03
C GLY A 25 -1.88 7.52 -7.22
N SER A 26 -2.21 6.26 -6.89
CA SER A 26 -3.59 5.76 -6.96
C SER A 26 -3.86 4.56 -6.05
N CYS A 27 -5.12 4.39 -5.64
CA CYS A 27 -5.59 3.19 -4.95
C CYS A 27 -7.11 3.02 -5.16
N THR A 28 -7.58 1.76 -5.13
CA THR A 28 -9.00 1.43 -5.26
C THR A 28 -9.66 1.30 -3.90
N TYR A 29 -10.98 1.45 -3.85
CA TYR A 29 -11.80 1.29 -2.65
C TYR A 29 -13.17 0.70 -2.98
N LYS A 30 -13.56 -0.35 -2.28
CA LYS A 30 -14.95 -0.80 -2.23
C LYS A 30 -15.57 -0.43 -0.89
N SER A 31 -16.63 0.36 -0.91
CA SER A 31 -17.32 0.79 0.30
C SER A 31 -17.97 -0.41 1.01
N PRO A 32 -17.66 -0.66 2.30
CA PRO A 32 -18.36 -1.67 3.09
C PRO A 32 -19.80 -1.23 3.40
N LYS A 33 -20.10 0.08 3.32
CA LYS A 33 -21.42 0.65 3.61
C LYS A 33 -22.37 0.50 2.43
N THR A 34 -21.88 0.68 1.20
CA THR A 34 -22.73 0.77 0.00
C THR A 34 -22.44 -0.29 -1.06
N GLY A 35 -21.30 -0.99 -0.96
CA GLY A 35 -20.82 -1.91 -1.98
C GLY A 35 -20.32 -1.25 -3.27
N LYS A 36 -20.36 0.09 -3.35
CA LYS A 36 -19.87 0.85 -4.50
C LYS A 36 -18.34 0.81 -4.58
N GLN A 37 -17.82 0.89 -5.80
CA GLN A 37 -16.39 0.91 -6.07
C GLN A 37 -15.94 2.32 -6.43
N TYR A 38 -14.73 2.65 -5.99
CA TYR A 38 -14.11 3.94 -6.19
C TYR A 38 -12.64 3.80 -6.57
N LEU A 39 -12.15 4.80 -7.28
CA LEU A 39 -10.73 5.01 -7.54
C LEU A 39 -10.32 6.34 -6.92
N PHE A 40 -9.31 6.30 -6.06
CA PHE A 40 -8.57 7.48 -5.66
C PHE A 40 -7.38 7.67 -6.60
N VAL A 41 -7.19 8.90 -7.07
CA VAL A 41 -5.95 9.36 -7.70
C VAL A 41 -5.46 10.59 -6.96
N ASN A 42 -4.15 10.78 -6.92
CA ASN A 42 -3.52 11.97 -6.36
C ASN A 42 -2.56 12.61 -7.36
N GLU A 43 -2.06 13.79 -7.00
CA GLU A 43 -0.97 14.48 -7.68
C GLU A 43 -0.03 15.12 -6.65
N LYS A 44 1.14 15.57 -7.11
CA LYS A 44 2.22 16.08 -6.24
C LYS A 44 1.87 17.28 -5.36
N SER A 45 0.72 17.94 -5.61
CA SER A 45 0.21 19.08 -4.83
C SER A 45 -0.65 18.66 -3.62
N ALA A 46 -0.69 17.37 -3.29
CA ALA A 46 -1.57 16.77 -2.28
C ALA A 46 -3.06 16.76 -2.64
N ARG A 47 -3.43 17.07 -3.89
CA ARG A 47 -4.83 17.07 -4.33
C ARG A 47 -5.28 15.66 -4.67
N TYR A 48 -6.24 15.13 -3.90
CA TYR A 48 -6.87 13.82 -4.14
C TYR A 48 -8.21 13.98 -4.83
N LEU A 49 -8.45 13.14 -5.83
CA LEU A 49 -9.73 12.98 -6.52
C LEU A 49 -10.26 11.57 -6.29
N GLN A 50 -11.52 11.44 -5.90
CA GLN A 50 -12.22 10.17 -5.76
C GLN A 50 -13.29 10.05 -6.83
N TYR A 51 -13.19 9.00 -7.64
CA TYR A 51 -14.14 8.68 -8.69
C TYR A 51 -14.98 7.46 -8.30
N GLU A 52 -16.31 7.56 -8.39
CA GLU A 52 -17.19 6.39 -8.38
C GLU A 52 -17.03 5.64 -9.71
N LEU A 53 -16.84 4.33 -9.64
CA LEU A 53 -16.70 3.44 -10.78
C LEU A 53 -18.03 2.71 -11.02
N THR A 54 -18.58 2.87 -12.22
CA THR A 54 -19.79 2.18 -12.67
C THR A 54 -19.57 1.52 -14.04
N SER A 55 -20.58 0.81 -14.54
CA SER A 55 -20.56 0.26 -15.90
C SER A 55 -21.81 0.65 -16.67
N THR A 56 -21.65 0.93 -17.97
CA THR A 56 -22.78 1.10 -18.89
C THR A 56 -23.52 -0.22 -19.09
N SER A 57 -24.70 -0.16 -19.69
CA SER A 57 -25.43 -1.37 -20.13
C SER A 57 -24.67 -2.24 -21.15
N LYS A 58 -23.60 -1.71 -21.76
CA LYS A 58 -22.71 -2.42 -22.68
C LYS A 58 -21.45 -2.98 -22.00
N GLY A 59 -21.30 -2.81 -20.69
CA GLY A 59 -20.12 -3.28 -19.96
C GLY A 59 -18.90 -2.34 -20.04
N GLU A 60 -19.08 -1.09 -20.46
CA GLU A 60 -18.01 -0.09 -20.50
C GLU A 60 -17.85 0.58 -19.14
N LEU A 61 -16.62 0.75 -18.66
CA LEU A 61 -16.30 1.50 -17.46
C LEU A 61 -16.80 2.94 -17.60
N GLN A 62 -17.35 3.47 -16.51
CA GLN A 62 -17.67 4.88 -16.35
C GLN A 62 -17.12 5.37 -15.02
N THR A 63 -16.66 6.61 -15.02
CA THR A 63 -16.14 7.29 -13.84
C THR A 63 -16.97 8.54 -13.57
N LYS A 64 -17.24 8.82 -12.29
CA LYS A 64 -17.86 10.07 -11.86
C LYS A 64 -17.07 10.64 -10.69
N LEU A 65 -16.55 11.85 -10.81
CA LEU A 65 -15.92 12.54 -9.69
C LEU A 65 -16.97 12.77 -8.58
N VAL A 66 -16.70 12.25 -7.39
CA VAL A 66 -17.63 12.31 -6.24
C VAL A 66 -17.04 13.02 -5.02
N ARG A 67 -15.72 13.10 -4.92
CA ARG A 67 -15.04 13.83 -3.84
C ARG A 67 -13.71 14.38 -4.34
N GLU A 68 -13.38 15.57 -3.86
CA GLU A 68 -12.07 16.18 -3.99
C GLU A 68 -11.66 16.69 -2.60
N PHE A 69 -10.40 16.47 -2.22
CA PHE A 69 -9.87 16.96 -0.95
C PHE A 69 -8.34 17.13 -1.01
N GLN A 70 -7.80 17.90 -0.06
CA GLN A 70 -6.36 18.00 0.16
C GLN A 70 -5.92 16.93 1.17
N GLY A 71 -4.99 16.08 0.76
CA GLY A 71 -4.35 15.08 1.61
C GLY A 71 -3.24 15.70 2.47
N GLY A 72 -3.11 15.18 3.69
CA GLY A 72 -2.10 15.59 4.66
C GLY A 72 -2.11 17.08 4.97
N SER A 73 -0.90 17.66 5.04
CA SER A 73 -0.67 19.09 5.27
C SER A 73 -0.42 19.91 4.00
N GLY A 74 -0.57 19.29 2.82
CA GLY A 74 -0.35 19.93 1.52
C GLY A 74 1.02 19.67 0.87
N GLY A 75 1.85 18.79 1.46
CA GLY A 75 3.09 18.31 0.85
C GLY A 75 2.87 17.23 -0.22
N GLN A 76 3.93 16.80 -0.90
CA GLN A 76 3.87 15.77 -1.93
C GLN A 76 3.31 14.45 -1.35
N VAL A 77 2.46 13.77 -2.13
CA VAL A 77 1.80 12.51 -1.78
C VAL A 77 1.90 11.56 -2.95
N GLU A 78 1.98 10.26 -2.67
CA GLU A 78 1.91 9.23 -3.70
C GLU A 78 1.21 7.97 -3.19
N GLY A 79 1.86 7.26 -2.26
CA GLY A 79 1.38 5.97 -1.76
C GLY A 79 0.04 6.08 -1.07
N CYS A 80 -0.91 5.23 -1.46
CA CYS A 80 -2.16 5.06 -0.72
C CYS A 80 -2.66 3.62 -0.74
N VAL A 81 -3.41 3.26 0.30
CA VAL A 81 -4.13 1.98 0.39
C VAL A 81 -5.43 2.18 1.14
N THR A 82 -6.48 1.48 0.73
CA THR A 82 -7.75 1.52 1.45
C THR A 82 -7.96 0.27 2.29
N ASP A 83 -8.57 0.49 3.45
CA ASP A 83 -9.05 -0.54 4.35
C ASP A 83 -10.55 -0.66 4.14
N GLU A 84 -10.94 -1.64 3.32
CA GLU A 84 -12.33 -1.81 2.93
C GLU A 84 -13.22 -2.26 4.10
N GLU A 85 -12.70 -2.98 5.09
CA GLU A 85 -13.52 -3.45 6.22
C GLU A 85 -13.80 -2.32 7.22
N ASN A 86 -12.86 -1.37 7.37
CA ASN A 86 -13.00 -0.24 8.29
C ASN A 86 -13.48 1.06 7.60
N GLY A 87 -13.50 1.10 6.26
CA GLY A 87 -13.89 2.27 5.48
C GLY A 87 -12.87 3.41 5.55
N TRP A 88 -11.57 3.09 5.56
CA TRP A 88 -10.49 4.07 5.67
C TRP A 88 -9.60 4.10 4.43
N ILE A 89 -8.94 5.24 4.22
CA ILE A 89 -7.79 5.37 3.31
C ILE A 89 -6.59 5.80 4.13
N PHE A 90 -5.48 5.10 3.93
CA PHE A 90 -4.16 5.50 4.40
C PHE A 90 -3.40 6.12 3.24
N LEU A 91 -2.71 7.22 3.49
CA LEU A 91 -1.89 7.90 2.48
C LEU A 91 -0.56 8.39 3.07
N GLY A 92 0.50 8.24 2.28
CA GLY A 92 1.81 8.82 2.54
C GLY A 92 1.86 10.26 2.03
N GLU A 93 2.15 11.20 2.93
CA GLU A 93 2.66 12.53 2.57
C GLU A 93 4.18 12.46 2.73
N GLU A 94 4.88 12.35 1.61
CA GLU A 94 6.28 11.98 1.49
C GLU A 94 7.18 12.67 2.54
N PRO A 95 7.22 14.01 2.64
CA PRO A 95 8.13 14.68 3.57
C PRO A 95 7.61 14.75 5.02
N SER A 96 6.37 14.33 5.30
CA SER A 96 5.65 14.79 6.49
C SER A 96 5.12 13.68 7.38
N ALA A 97 4.28 12.77 6.87
CA ALA A 97 3.53 11.84 7.71
C ALA A 97 2.82 10.72 6.94
N LEU A 98 2.53 9.64 7.66
CA LEU A 98 1.46 8.71 7.29
C LEU A 98 0.14 9.23 7.87
N TRP A 99 -0.88 9.33 7.02
CA TRP A 99 -2.20 9.81 7.39
C TRP A 99 -3.27 8.74 7.20
N ARG A 100 -4.38 8.88 7.94
CA ARG A 100 -5.63 8.14 7.74
C ARG A 100 -6.80 9.09 7.57
N TYR A 101 -7.67 8.80 6.61
CA TYR A 101 -8.96 9.47 6.41
C TYR A 101 -10.10 8.43 6.34
N ASP A 102 -11.35 8.88 6.53
CA ASP A 102 -12.52 8.09 6.11
C ASP A 102 -12.61 8.11 4.57
N ALA A 103 -12.83 6.93 3.98
CA ALA A 103 -12.80 6.71 2.53
C ALA A 103 -14.15 6.92 1.84
N GLU A 104 -15.23 7.16 2.57
CA GLU A 104 -16.53 7.42 1.95
C GLU A 104 -16.55 8.79 1.23
N PRO A 105 -17.28 8.91 0.11
CA PRO A 105 -17.27 10.12 -0.71
C PRO A 105 -17.95 11.33 -0.03
N ASP A 106 -18.83 11.10 0.94
CA ASP A 106 -19.55 12.16 1.68
C ASP A 106 -18.83 12.60 2.97
N SER A 107 -17.71 11.95 3.32
CA SER A 107 -16.97 12.29 4.52
C SER A 107 -16.37 13.70 4.45
N LYS A 108 -16.51 14.42 5.57
CA LYS A 108 -15.91 15.74 5.82
C LYS A 108 -14.89 15.70 6.96
N ASP A 109 -14.58 14.51 7.44
CA ASP A 109 -13.70 14.32 8.57
C ASP A 109 -12.26 14.71 8.19
N LYS A 110 -11.57 15.30 9.17
CA LYS A 110 -10.15 15.63 9.02
C LYS A 110 -9.30 14.37 9.10
N GLY A 111 -8.17 14.40 8.41
CA GLY A 111 -7.16 13.35 8.50
C GLY A 111 -6.61 13.21 9.92
N VAL A 112 -6.30 11.97 10.29
CA VAL A 112 -5.62 11.62 11.53
C VAL A 112 -4.19 11.22 11.19
N VAL A 113 -3.22 11.80 11.89
CA VAL A 113 -1.81 11.40 11.76
C VAL A 113 -1.62 10.03 12.42
N VAL A 114 -1.07 9.08 11.66
CA VAL A 114 -0.68 7.76 12.16
C VAL A 114 0.77 7.78 12.67
N GLY A 115 1.66 8.40 11.91
CA GLY A 115 3.08 8.59 12.26
C GLY A 115 3.62 9.84 11.57
N LYS A 116 4.62 10.49 12.18
CA LYS A 116 5.16 11.76 11.67
C LYS A 116 6.65 11.64 11.38
N VAL A 117 7.08 12.10 10.21
CA VAL A 117 8.50 12.16 9.85
C VAL A 117 9.25 12.98 10.91
N GLY A 118 10.34 12.40 11.42
CA GLY A 118 11.14 13.02 12.48
C GLY A 118 10.67 12.74 13.91
N ASP A 119 9.68 11.86 14.13
CA ASP A 119 9.26 11.42 15.46
C ASP A 119 10.16 10.34 16.10
N GLY A 120 11.30 10.07 15.46
CA GLY A 120 12.26 9.03 15.84
C GLY A 120 11.89 7.62 15.36
N LYS A 121 10.78 7.45 14.62
CA LYS A 121 10.34 6.16 14.06
C LYS A 121 10.06 6.27 12.56
N LEU A 122 9.34 7.29 12.11
CA LEU A 122 9.04 7.52 10.70
C LEU A 122 10.08 8.44 10.06
N TYR A 123 10.53 8.05 8.88
CA TYR A 123 11.49 8.78 8.06
C TYR A 123 10.89 8.96 6.67
N GLY A 124 11.07 10.15 6.10
CA GLY A 124 10.67 10.44 4.72
C GLY A 124 11.70 9.90 3.72
N ASP A 125 11.33 9.69 2.46
CA ASP A 125 9.97 9.89 1.94
C ASP A 125 9.02 8.74 2.33
N VAL A 126 7.80 9.10 2.75
CA VAL A 126 6.71 8.17 3.10
C VAL A 126 6.03 7.71 1.81
N GLU A 127 6.49 6.58 1.28
CA GLU A 127 6.12 6.09 -0.04
C GLU A 127 4.97 5.07 0.00
N GLY A 128 5.12 3.93 -0.69
CA GLY A 128 4.10 2.90 -0.76
C GLY A 128 3.60 2.47 0.61
N VAL A 129 2.28 2.31 0.71
CA VAL A 129 1.58 1.85 1.91
C VAL A 129 0.78 0.62 1.52
N THR A 130 0.80 -0.42 2.35
CA THR A 130 -0.01 -1.62 2.13
C THR A 130 -0.56 -2.18 3.44
N LEU A 131 -1.55 -3.07 3.32
CA LEU A 131 -2.19 -3.72 4.46
C LEU A 131 -1.89 -5.22 4.46
N VAL A 132 -1.74 -5.76 5.67
CA VAL A 132 -1.77 -7.19 5.94
C VAL A 132 -2.97 -7.44 6.84
N TYR A 133 -3.97 -8.16 6.34
CA TYR A 133 -5.23 -8.38 7.05
C TYR A 133 -5.08 -9.45 8.13
N GLY A 134 -5.68 -9.20 9.30
CA GLY A 134 -5.99 -10.21 10.31
C GLY A 134 -7.41 -10.74 10.16
N SER A 135 -7.81 -11.67 11.03
CA SER A 135 -9.13 -12.33 10.91
C SER A 135 -10.30 -11.44 11.34
N LYS A 136 -10.01 -10.22 11.81
CA LYS A 136 -10.98 -9.20 12.18
C LYS A 136 -10.54 -7.84 11.65
N PRO A 137 -11.46 -6.88 11.49
CA PRO A 137 -11.14 -5.51 11.09
C PRO A 137 -10.12 -4.80 11.99
N THR A 138 -10.04 -5.19 13.27
CA THR A 138 -9.09 -4.63 14.25
C THR A 138 -7.77 -5.40 14.32
N GLU A 139 -7.56 -6.41 13.49
CA GLU A 139 -6.36 -7.23 13.47
C GLU A 139 -5.62 -7.05 12.14
N GLY A 140 -4.30 -7.22 12.18
CA GLY A 140 -3.42 -7.00 11.03
C GLY A 140 -2.50 -5.79 11.18
N PHE A 141 -1.88 -5.42 10.06
CA PHE A 141 -0.78 -4.47 10.01
C PHE A 141 -0.88 -3.51 8.83
N ILE A 142 -0.28 -2.34 8.99
CA ILE A 142 0.02 -1.39 7.93
C ILE A 142 1.53 -1.46 7.73
N LEU A 143 1.98 -1.71 6.49
CA LEU A 143 3.39 -1.66 6.12
C LEU A 143 3.63 -0.40 5.28
N VAL A 144 4.69 0.32 5.60
CA VAL A 144 4.99 1.64 5.03
C VAL A 144 6.44 1.68 4.58
N SER A 145 6.67 2.00 3.31
CA SER A 145 8.01 2.27 2.82
C SER A 145 8.51 3.62 3.33
N CYS A 146 9.69 3.63 3.96
CA CYS A 146 10.40 4.82 4.40
C CYS A 146 11.63 4.96 3.49
N GLN A 147 11.42 5.52 2.31
CA GLN A 147 12.34 5.44 1.17
C GLN A 147 13.72 6.01 1.49
N GLY A 148 13.78 7.18 2.14
CA GLY A 148 15.04 7.88 2.44
C GLY A 148 15.96 7.15 3.42
N VAL A 149 15.49 6.07 4.05
CA VAL A 149 16.33 5.19 4.90
C VAL A 149 16.28 3.73 4.47
N SER A 150 15.67 3.42 3.32
CA SER A 150 15.55 2.06 2.77
C SER A 150 15.02 1.04 3.79
N ALA A 151 14.00 1.45 4.55
CA ALA A 151 13.39 0.65 5.60
C ALA A 151 11.88 0.65 5.51
N TYR A 152 11.25 -0.28 6.23
CA TYR A 152 9.80 -0.44 6.25
C TYR A 152 9.30 -0.40 7.68
N ASN A 153 8.38 0.52 7.94
CA ASN A 153 7.70 0.60 9.21
C ASN A 153 6.46 -0.29 9.22
N VAL A 154 6.21 -0.92 10.36
CA VAL A 154 5.03 -1.73 10.62
C VAL A 154 4.21 -1.05 11.71
N TYR A 155 2.96 -0.75 11.41
CA TYR A 155 1.98 -0.24 12.36
C TYR A 155 0.84 -1.24 12.55
N ARG A 156 0.10 -1.13 13.66
CA ARG A 156 -1.15 -1.86 13.84
C ARG A 156 -2.21 -1.35 12.87
N ARG A 157 -2.99 -2.27 12.31
CA ARG A 157 -4.17 -1.90 11.52
C ARG A 157 -5.27 -1.29 12.39
N ALA A 158 -5.48 -1.79 13.60
CA ALA A 158 -6.39 -1.18 14.56
C ALA A 158 -5.97 0.25 14.91
N SER A 159 -6.94 1.16 14.95
CA SER A 159 -6.80 2.47 15.58
C SER A 159 -6.40 2.31 17.07
N PRO A 160 -5.43 3.08 17.60
CA PRO A 160 -4.84 4.30 17.03
C PRO A 160 -3.59 4.07 16.14
N HIS A 161 -3.42 2.89 15.56
CA HIS A 161 -2.34 2.54 14.63
C HIS A 161 -0.95 2.58 15.27
N GLU A 162 -0.81 1.93 16.41
CA GLU A 162 0.46 1.89 17.14
C GLU A 162 1.61 1.35 16.29
N TYR A 163 2.77 2.01 16.36
CA TYR A 163 4.01 1.51 15.79
C TYR A 163 4.38 0.17 16.44
N VAL A 164 4.75 -0.81 15.60
CA VAL A 164 5.13 -2.16 16.02
C VAL A 164 6.64 -2.35 15.96
N THR A 165 7.22 -2.15 14.77
CA THR A 165 8.65 -2.38 14.48
C THR A 165 9.03 -1.76 13.13
N THR A 166 10.33 -1.71 12.87
CA THR A 166 10.91 -1.40 11.57
C THR A 166 11.72 -2.61 11.10
N PHE A 167 11.81 -2.84 9.79
CA PHE A 167 12.72 -3.81 9.21
C PHE A 167 13.38 -3.27 7.95
N THR A 168 14.52 -3.84 7.57
CA THR A 168 15.18 -3.64 6.28
C THR A 168 15.31 -4.99 5.59
N LEU A 169 15.51 -4.98 4.27
CA LEU A 169 15.80 -6.19 3.51
C LEU A 169 17.27 -6.19 3.13
N VAL A 170 17.99 -7.13 3.72
CA VAL A 170 19.42 -7.33 3.50
C VAL A 170 19.65 -8.38 2.41
N GLU A 171 20.89 -8.50 1.98
CA GLU A 171 21.34 -9.56 1.07
C GLU A 171 20.84 -10.95 1.54
N SER A 172 20.39 -11.78 0.60
CA SER A 172 19.98 -13.13 0.91
C SER A 172 21.16 -13.96 1.42
N SER A 173 20.87 -14.95 2.26
CA SER A 173 21.91 -15.79 2.87
C SER A 173 22.76 -16.57 1.87
N ASP A 174 22.27 -16.78 0.65
CA ASP A 174 22.97 -17.43 -0.45
C ASP A 174 23.69 -16.43 -1.40
N GLY A 175 23.59 -15.12 -1.14
CA GLY A 175 24.19 -14.06 -1.95
C GLY A 175 23.57 -13.88 -3.34
N GLN A 176 22.42 -14.50 -3.60
CA GLN A 176 21.77 -14.48 -4.92
C GLN A 176 20.81 -13.30 -5.12
N ILE A 177 20.35 -12.69 -4.02
CA ILE A 177 19.45 -11.53 -4.01
C ILE A 177 20.13 -10.44 -3.19
N ASP A 178 20.24 -9.27 -3.80
CA ASP A 178 20.80 -8.06 -3.24
C ASP A 178 19.92 -7.43 -2.12
N PRO A 179 20.49 -6.60 -1.23
CA PRO A 179 19.70 -5.78 -0.33
C PRO A 179 18.81 -4.81 -1.11
N VAL A 180 17.67 -4.41 -0.52
CA VAL A 180 16.74 -3.48 -1.15
C VAL A 180 17.03 -2.04 -0.74
N SER A 181 16.95 -1.11 -1.68
CA SER A 181 17.13 0.31 -1.45
C SER A 181 16.08 1.17 -2.15
N ASN A 182 15.81 2.35 -1.57
CA ASN A 182 14.92 3.37 -2.12
C ASN A 182 13.57 2.83 -2.63
N THR A 183 12.89 2.01 -1.84
CA THR A 183 11.59 1.46 -2.24
C THR A 183 10.53 2.56 -2.36
N ASP A 184 10.00 2.76 -3.56
CA ASP A 184 8.71 3.40 -3.80
C ASP A 184 7.55 2.46 -3.41
N GLY A 185 7.15 1.57 -4.31
CA GLY A 185 5.98 0.70 -4.16
C GLY A 185 6.19 -0.52 -3.26
N ILE A 186 5.21 -0.82 -2.42
CA ILE A 186 5.10 -2.05 -1.62
C ILE A 186 3.68 -2.61 -1.68
N THR A 187 3.55 -3.94 -1.75
CA THR A 187 2.27 -4.62 -1.60
C THR A 187 2.43 -5.93 -0.83
N ALA A 188 1.37 -6.40 -0.18
CA ALA A 188 1.39 -7.63 0.59
C ALA A 188 0.08 -8.41 0.45
N VAL A 189 0.18 -9.73 0.63
CA VAL A 189 -0.94 -10.63 0.83
C VAL A 189 -0.61 -11.58 1.98
N GLY A 190 -1.54 -11.75 2.92
CA GLY A 190 -1.37 -12.62 4.10
C GLY A 190 -1.75 -14.08 3.88
N THR A 191 -2.29 -14.41 2.71
CA THR A 191 -2.82 -15.73 2.36
C THR A 191 -1.71 -16.65 1.84
N ALA A 192 -1.75 -17.92 2.24
CA ALA A 192 -0.82 -18.93 1.74
C ALA A 192 -0.89 -19.03 0.20
N LEU A 193 0.25 -18.89 -0.48
CA LEU A 193 0.31 -18.97 -1.95
C LEU A 193 0.90 -20.30 -2.43
N ASN A 194 1.99 -20.73 -1.83
CA ASN A 194 2.69 -21.99 -2.14
C ASN A 194 3.67 -22.34 -1.00
N LYS A 195 4.54 -23.34 -1.21
CA LYS A 195 5.55 -23.79 -0.24
C LYS A 195 6.59 -22.71 0.13
N ASP A 196 6.85 -21.76 -0.76
CA ASP A 196 7.85 -20.70 -0.58
C ASP A 196 7.25 -19.48 0.13
N PHE A 197 5.93 -19.31 0.02
CA PHE A 197 5.13 -18.26 0.64
C PHE A 197 3.96 -18.84 1.46
N PRO A 198 4.25 -19.63 2.52
CA PRO A 198 3.23 -20.35 3.29
C PRO A 198 2.32 -19.43 4.12
N HIS A 199 2.78 -18.21 4.39
CA HIS A 199 2.04 -17.16 5.09
C HIS A 199 1.81 -15.93 4.21
N GLY A 200 1.90 -16.13 2.89
CA GLY A 200 1.82 -15.07 1.91
C GLY A 200 3.14 -14.35 1.68
N LEU A 201 3.04 -13.21 1.01
CA LEU A 201 4.10 -12.58 0.26
C LEU A 201 4.05 -11.07 0.46
N VAL A 202 5.23 -10.47 0.64
CA VAL A 202 5.45 -9.03 0.49
C VAL A 202 6.28 -8.82 -0.78
N VAL A 203 5.84 -7.90 -1.64
CA VAL A 203 6.56 -7.48 -2.83
C VAL A 203 6.96 -6.03 -2.67
N VAL A 204 8.24 -5.72 -2.89
CA VAL A 204 8.79 -4.37 -2.76
C VAL A 204 9.54 -3.99 -4.02
N HIS A 205 9.41 -2.73 -4.44
CA HIS A 205 10.26 -2.09 -5.43
C HIS A 205 11.69 -1.96 -4.91
N ASP A 206 12.69 -2.15 -5.77
CA ASP A 206 14.07 -1.78 -5.52
C ASP A 206 14.65 -1.02 -6.70
N ASP A 207 15.01 0.23 -6.42
CA ASP A 207 15.57 1.17 -7.38
C ASP A 207 16.98 0.75 -7.83
N ALA A 208 17.80 0.21 -6.93
CA ALA A 208 19.20 -0.09 -7.19
C ALA A 208 19.49 -1.60 -7.26
N ASN A 209 18.81 -2.30 -8.16
CA ASN A 209 18.97 -3.74 -8.35
C ASN A 209 20.41 -4.15 -8.73
N GLN A 210 21.17 -4.70 -7.78
CA GLN A 210 22.53 -5.16 -7.96
C GLN A 210 22.57 -6.56 -8.57
N LEU A 211 23.32 -6.72 -9.64
CA LEU A 211 23.52 -7.98 -10.34
C LEU A 211 24.67 -8.77 -9.69
N PRO A 212 24.72 -10.12 -9.82
CA PRO A 212 25.79 -10.95 -9.24
C PRO A 212 27.22 -10.59 -9.68
N ASN A 213 27.37 -9.81 -10.74
CA ASN A 213 28.66 -9.31 -11.23
C ASN A 213 29.09 -7.98 -10.57
N GLY A 214 28.36 -7.50 -9.56
CA GLY A 214 28.64 -6.27 -8.81
C GLY A 214 28.21 -4.98 -9.51
N LYS A 215 27.50 -5.05 -10.64
CA LYS A 215 26.94 -3.88 -11.34
C LYS A 215 25.48 -3.66 -10.96
N THR A 216 25.04 -2.42 -10.94
CA THR A 216 23.61 -2.08 -10.86
C THR A 216 22.96 -2.22 -12.24
N SER A 217 21.78 -2.83 -12.27
CA SER A 217 20.91 -2.92 -13.45
C SER A 217 20.47 -1.51 -13.90
N ALA A 218 20.19 -1.36 -15.21
CA ALA A 218 19.57 -0.15 -15.72
C ALA A 218 18.07 -0.06 -15.35
N GLU A 219 17.45 -1.22 -15.11
CA GLU A 219 16.06 -1.34 -14.69
C GLU A 219 15.97 -1.63 -13.21
N ALA A 220 15.01 -1.00 -12.54
CA ALA A 220 14.56 -1.38 -11.21
C ALA A 220 14.01 -2.82 -11.21
N SER A 221 13.89 -3.40 -10.02
CA SER A 221 13.29 -4.73 -9.87
C SER A 221 12.30 -4.79 -8.72
N PHE A 222 11.68 -5.96 -8.55
CA PHE A 222 10.82 -6.23 -7.42
C PHE A 222 11.34 -7.43 -6.64
N LYS A 223 11.47 -7.29 -5.33
CA LYS A 223 11.88 -8.38 -4.43
C LYS A 223 10.67 -9.02 -3.80
N LEU A 224 10.67 -10.36 -3.76
CA LEU A 224 9.60 -11.17 -3.21
C LEU A 224 10.07 -11.77 -1.88
N VAL A 225 9.40 -11.42 -0.79
CA VAL A 225 9.76 -11.83 0.57
C VAL A 225 8.59 -12.54 1.22
N SER A 226 8.83 -13.75 1.72
CA SER A 226 7.83 -14.45 2.55
C SER A 226 7.50 -13.63 3.78
N LEU A 227 6.20 -13.39 4.01
CA LEU A 227 5.72 -12.58 5.13
C LEU A 227 6.16 -13.16 6.49
N GLU A 228 6.34 -14.49 6.56
CA GLU A 228 6.93 -15.19 7.71
C GLU A 228 8.32 -14.68 8.07
N LYS A 229 9.18 -14.37 7.08
CA LYS A 229 10.54 -13.86 7.33
C LYS A 229 10.53 -12.46 7.94
N ILE A 230 9.40 -11.76 7.86
CA ILE A 230 9.20 -10.43 8.44
C ILE A 230 8.47 -10.59 9.79
N LEU A 231 7.20 -11.01 9.79
CA LEU A 231 6.35 -11.04 10.98
C LEU A 231 6.60 -12.26 11.90
N GLY A 232 7.27 -13.30 11.41
CA GLY A 232 7.77 -14.43 12.21
C GLY A 232 9.23 -14.28 12.62
N SER A 233 9.88 -13.16 12.27
CA SER A 233 11.31 -12.96 12.51
C SER A 233 11.65 -12.90 14.00
N LYS A 234 12.51 -13.82 14.44
CA LYS A 234 13.08 -13.80 15.79
C LYS A 234 14.00 -12.59 16.00
N VAL A 235 14.60 -12.07 14.93
CA VAL A 235 15.54 -10.93 14.98
C VAL A 235 14.83 -9.63 15.36
N LEU A 236 13.58 -9.45 14.91
CA LEU A 236 12.78 -8.27 15.27
C LEU A 236 12.35 -8.26 16.76
N GLY A 237 12.55 -9.37 17.48
CA GLY A 237 12.26 -9.47 18.91
C GLY A 237 10.78 -9.37 19.30
N LYS A 238 9.86 -9.31 18.32
CA LYS A 238 8.41 -9.27 18.53
C LYS A 238 7.84 -10.67 18.33
N LYS A 239 7.16 -11.19 19.35
CA LYS A 239 6.51 -12.51 19.31
C LYS A 239 5.04 -12.37 18.89
N GLY A 240 4.54 -13.34 18.14
CA GLY A 240 3.12 -13.48 17.80
C GLY A 240 2.58 -12.40 16.85
N LEU A 241 3.42 -11.77 16.03
CA LEU A 241 2.92 -10.88 14.97
C LEU A 241 2.29 -11.70 13.84
N LEU A 242 2.94 -12.80 13.44
CA LEU A 242 2.42 -13.68 12.39
C LEU A 242 1.07 -14.32 12.77
N ASP A 243 0.82 -14.54 14.06
CA ASP A 243 -0.46 -15.10 14.57
C ASP A 243 -1.64 -14.13 14.36
N GLN A 244 -1.38 -12.86 14.03
CA GLN A 244 -2.39 -11.83 13.80
C GLN A 244 -2.66 -11.60 12.30
N VAL A 245 -2.07 -12.44 11.45
CA VAL A 245 -2.33 -12.46 10.01
C VAL A 245 -3.37 -13.52 9.71
N ASP A 246 -4.38 -13.17 8.92
CA ASP A 246 -5.34 -14.14 8.44
C ASP A 246 -4.77 -14.91 7.25
N LYS A 247 -4.25 -16.11 7.53
CA LYS A 247 -3.74 -17.04 6.51
C LYS A 247 -4.79 -17.50 5.50
N ASN A 248 -6.08 -17.32 5.81
CA ASN A 248 -7.20 -17.72 4.97
C ASN A 248 -7.93 -16.51 4.36
N TRP A 249 -7.37 -15.30 4.48
CA TRP A 249 -7.97 -14.11 3.90
C TRP A 249 -8.23 -14.31 2.41
N ASP A 250 -9.43 -13.99 1.95
CA ASP A 250 -9.81 -14.07 0.54
C ASP A 250 -10.17 -12.66 0.09
N PRO A 251 -9.32 -11.97 -0.71
CA PRO A 251 -9.58 -10.60 -1.14
C PRO A 251 -10.82 -10.44 -2.03
N ARG A 252 -11.52 -11.53 -2.35
CA ARG A 252 -12.73 -11.55 -3.18
C ARG A 252 -14.02 -11.64 -2.35
N LYS A 253 -13.93 -11.89 -1.04
CA LYS A 253 -15.07 -12.17 -0.16
C LYS A 253 -15.32 -11.04 0.83
#